data_AF-A0A7L3SBT3-F1
#
_entry.id   AF-A0A7L3SBT3-F1
#
_cell.length_a   1.000
_cell.length_b   1.000
_cell.length_c   1.000
_cell.angle_alpha   90.00
_cell.angle_beta   90.00
_cell.angle_gamma   90.00
#
_symmetry.space_group_name_H-M   'P 1'
#
loop_
_entity.id
_entity.type
_entity.pdbx_description
1 polymer ?
#
loop_
_entity_poly.entity_id
_entity_poly.type
_entity_poly.pdbx_seq_one_letter_code
_entity_poly.pdbx_strand_id
1 'polypeptide(L)'
;PRRLLVGAPWDGDGQGDVYKCRVGPPNATWSAAPWLIPFPGHSIHLGMTLLDSKDGGFVACAPLWSQECGTSLFSTGICARLDGDLRPLGTIAPTAQRCSTYMDIVIVLDGSNSIYPWYEVQNFLSNILSKFFIGPGQIQV
;
A
#
# COMPACT_ATOMS: atom_id res chain seq x y z
N PRO A 1 10.62 -13.30 -28.37
CA PRO A 1 11.62 -13.50 -27.27
C PRO A 1 10.88 -13.58 -25.93
N ARG A 2 11.23 -14.53 -25.06
CA ARG A 2 10.62 -14.66 -23.73
C ARG A 2 11.10 -13.50 -22.84
N ARG A 3 10.19 -12.92 -22.06
CA ARG A 3 10.49 -11.82 -21.15
C ARG A 3 10.05 -12.21 -19.74
N LEU A 4 10.86 -11.88 -18.74
CA LEU A 4 10.56 -12.06 -17.32
C LEU A 4 10.31 -10.68 -16.71
N LEU A 5 9.25 -10.57 -15.92
CA LEU A 5 8.95 -9.39 -15.12
C LEU A 5 9.44 -9.65 -13.69
N VAL A 6 10.17 -8.71 -13.10
CA VAL A 6 10.77 -8.84 -11.77
C VAL A 6 10.42 -7.61 -10.96
N GLY A 7 9.86 -7.80 -9.78
CA GLY A 7 9.64 -6.71 -8.82
C GLY A 7 10.84 -6.56 -7.90
N ALA A 8 11.19 -5.33 -7.54
CA ALA A 8 12.27 -4.99 -6.62
C ALA A 8 11.76 -4.02 -5.54
N PRO A 9 10.93 -4.48 -4.57
CA PRO A 9 10.20 -3.63 -3.62
C PRO A 9 11.04 -2.73 -2.70
N TRP A 10 12.35 -2.98 -2.65
CA TRP A 10 13.28 -2.24 -1.80
C TRP A 10 14.20 -1.30 -2.59
N ASP A 11 14.10 -1.31 -3.91
CA ASP A 11 14.90 -0.43 -4.74
C ASP A 11 14.51 1.04 -4.55
N GLY A 12 15.42 1.96 -4.89
CA GLY A 12 15.16 3.41 -4.75
C GLY A 12 14.87 3.87 -3.32
N ASP A 13 15.59 3.32 -2.33
CA ASP A 13 15.38 3.58 -0.88
C ASP A 13 14.00 3.16 -0.39
N GLY A 14 13.55 1.97 -0.84
CA GLY A 14 12.25 1.44 -0.45
C GLY A 14 11.06 2.03 -1.20
N GLN A 15 11.28 2.71 -2.34
CA GLN A 15 10.23 3.09 -3.32
C GLN A 15 9.76 1.92 -4.21
N GLY A 16 10.53 0.83 -4.23
CA GLY A 16 10.24 -0.33 -5.08
C GLY A 16 10.82 -0.14 -6.48
N ASP A 17 10.54 -1.09 -7.41
CA ASP A 17 10.63 -0.97 -8.88
C ASP A 17 10.14 -2.25 -9.55
N VAL A 18 9.93 -2.18 -10.86
CA VAL A 18 9.63 -3.31 -11.73
C VAL A 18 10.54 -3.28 -12.95
N TYR A 19 11.21 -4.42 -13.15
CA TYR A 19 12.16 -4.64 -14.21
C TYR A 19 11.63 -5.63 -15.23
N LYS A 20 11.97 -5.40 -16.49
CA LYS A 20 11.70 -6.32 -17.60
C LYS A 20 13.00 -6.85 -18.15
N CYS A 21 13.06 -8.18 -18.24
CA CYS A 21 14.31 -8.91 -18.41
C CYS A 21 14.17 -9.81 -19.63
N ARG A 22 15.08 -9.69 -20.61
CA ARG A 22 15.10 -10.63 -21.72
C ARG A 22 15.65 -11.98 -21.25
N VAL A 23 14.90 -13.05 -21.49
CA VAL A 23 15.31 -14.41 -21.15
C VAL A 23 15.84 -15.09 -22.41
N GLY A 24 17.15 -15.31 -22.44
CA GLY A 24 17.87 -16.01 -23.52
C GLY A 24 19.14 -15.26 -23.97
N PRO A 25 19.98 -15.90 -24.81
CA PRO A 25 21.20 -15.28 -25.35
C PRO A 25 20.90 -14.13 -26.33
N PRO A 26 21.77 -13.12 -26.44
CA PRO A 26 22.94 -12.84 -25.59
C PRO A 26 22.52 -12.10 -24.31
N ASN A 27 23.35 -12.15 -23.25
CA ASN A 27 23.24 -11.49 -21.94
C ASN A 27 21.88 -10.87 -21.54
N ALA A 28 21.34 -11.30 -20.39
CA ALA A 28 20.14 -10.71 -19.80
C ALA A 28 20.26 -9.17 -19.74
N THR A 29 19.51 -8.50 -20.61
CA THR A 29 19.38 -7.04 -20.61
C THR A 29 18.14 -6.70 -19.81
N TRP A 30 18.30 -5.75 -18.90
CA TRP A 30 17.28 -5.31 -17.96
C TRP A 30 16.88 -3.88 -18.33
N SER A 31 15.59 -3.63 -18.40
CA SER A 31 15.04 -2.27 -18.52
C SER A 31 14.13 -2.03 -17.32
N ALA A 32 14.43 -0.99 -16.56
CA ALA A 32 13.59 -0.52 -15.47
C ALA A 32 12.32 0.17 -16.01
N ALA A 33 11.27 0.21 -15.20
CA ALA A 33 10.14 1.08 -15.48
C ALA A 33 10.60 2.53 -15.25
N PRO A 34 10.31 3.47 -16.17
CA PRO A 34 10.57 4.87 -15.88
C PRO A 34 9.72 5.32 -14.68
N TRP A 35 10.40 5.68 -13.58
CA TRP A 35 9.84 6.30 -12.38
C TRP A 35 9.21 7.65 -12.68
N LEU A 36 8.03 7.62 -13.28
CA LEU A 36 7.26 8.83 -13.58
C LEU A 36 5.87 8.76 -12.96
N ILE A 37 5.64 7.88 -11.98
CA ILE A 37 4.36 7.87 -11.28
C ILE A 37 4.50 8.75 -10.04
N PRO A 38 3.89 9.94 -10.03
CA PRO A 38 3.80 10.73 -8.82
C PRO A 38 2.75 10.05 -7.96
N PHE A 39 3.17 9.09 -7.14
CA PHE A 39 2.35 8.61 -6.06
C PHE A 39 2.66 9.49 -4.84
N PRO A 40 1.91 10.59 -4.59
CA PRO A 40 2.00 11.26 -3.30
C PRO A 40 1.58 10.26 -2.23
N GLY A 41 2.50 9.88 -1.34
CA GLY A 41 2.26 8.91 -0.28
C GLY A 41 3.56 8.35 0.29
N HIS A 42 3.44 7.60 1.38
CA HIS A 42 4.57 7.04 2.13
C HIS A 42 4.68 5.52 1.91
N SER A 43 5.91 4.98 2.11
CA SER A 43 6.20 3.53 2.11
C SER A 43 5.81 2.81 0.81
N ILE A 44 6.27 3.35 -0.32
CA ILE A 44 5.91 2.84 -1.63
C ILE A 44 6.75 1.59 -1.90
N HIS A 45 6.27 0.39 -1.62
CA HIS A 45 7.04 -0.84 -1.93
C HIS A 45 6.57 -1.45 -3.26
N LEU A 46 6.74 -0.69 -4.35
CA LEU A 46 6.22 -1.07 -5.66
C LEU A 46 6.88 -2.36 -6.19
N GLY A 47 6.05 -3.25 -6.76
CA GLY A 47 6.53 -4.50 -7.33
C GLY A 47 6.46 -5.68 -6.36
N MET A 48 5.93 -5.51 -5.14
CA MET A 48 5.62 -6.65 -4.24
C MET A 48 4.59 -7.60 -4.83
N THR A 49 3.72 -7.10 -5.70
CA THR A 49 2.76 -7.92 -6.44
C THR A 49 2.75 -7.49 -7.90
N LEU A 50 2.84 -8.49 -8.78
CA LEU A 50 2.85 -8.31 -10.22
C LEU A 50 1.76 -9.19 -10.83
N LEU A 51 1.02 -8.65 -11.78
CA LEU A 51 -0.02 -9.36 -12.52
C LEU A 51 0.14 -9.10 -14.01
N ASP A 52 -0.02 -10.14 -14.82
CA ASP A 52 -0.12 -10.00 -16.27
C ASP A 52 -1.52 -9.49 -16.67
N SER A 53 -1.58 -8.62 -17.67
CA SER A 53 -2.86 -8.11 -18.21
C SER A 53 -3.13 -8.69 -19.59
N LYS A 54 -4.38 -9.06 -19.86
CA LYS A 54 -4.81 -9.61 -21.17
C LYS A 54 -4.56 -8.64 -22.34
N ASP A 55 -4.45 -7.35 -22.05
CA ASP A 55 -4.22 -6.29 -23.05
C ASP A 55 -2.74 -6.17 -23.48
N GLY A 56 -1.87 -7.09 -23.06
CA GLY A 56 -0.43 -7.07 -23.36
C GLY A 56 0.41 -6.14 -22.47
N GLY A 57 -0.24 -5.52 -21.47
CA GLY A 57 0.39 -4.80 -20.37
C GLY A 57 0.48 -5.63 -19.10
N PHE A 58 0.74 -4.97 -17.97
CA PHE A 58 0.82 -5.61 -16.65
C PHE A 58 0.39 -4.63 -15.57
N VAL A 59 0.16 -5.16 -14.37
CA VAL A 59 -0.17 -4.38 -13.18
C VAL A 59 0.89 -4.63 -12.13
N ALA A 60 1.42 -3.55 -11.56
CA ALA A 60 2.35 -3.59 -10.46
C ALA A 60 1.72 -2.93 -9.24
N CYS A 61 1.76 -3.59 -8.08
CA CYS A 61 1.13 -3.08 -6.86
C CYS A 61 2.14 -2.88 -5.73
N ALA A 62 1.86 -1.88 -4.90
CA ALA A 62 2.49 -1.58 -3.62
C ALA A 62 1.43 -1.71 -2.52
N PRO A 63 1.20 -2.89 -1.94
CA PRO A 63 0.17 -3.08 -0.92
C PRO A 63 0.44 -2.32 0.39
N LEU A 64 1.68 -1.90 0.65
CA LEU A 64 2.05 -1.09 1.82
C LEU A 64 1.99 0.42 1.59
N TRP A 65 1.64 0.86 0.37
CA TRP A 65 1.40 2.27 0.12
C TRP A 65 0.31 2.79 1.05
N SER A 66 0.61 3.90 1.71
CA SER A 66 -0.27 4.51 2.70
C SER A 66 -0.65 5.92 2.28
N GLN A 67 -1.94 6.18 2.28
CA GLN A 67 -2.53 7.49 2.07
C GLN A 67 -2.50 8.27 3.38
N GLU A 68 -1.95 9.47 3.35
CA GLU A 68 -2.00 10.39 4.49
C GLU A 68 -3.29 11.20 4.46
N CYS A 69 -3.99 11.25 5.61
CA CYS A 69 -5.19 12.02 5.82
C CYS A 69 -5.13 12.66 7.21
N GLY A 70 -4.87 13.97 7.27
CA GLY A 70 -4.66 14.67 8.53
C GLY A 70 -3.43 14.11 9.25
N THR A 71 -3.61 13.63 10.49
CA THR A 71 -2.53 13.01 11.27
C THR A 71 -2.45 11.48 11.12
N SER A 72 -3.33 10.87 10.32
CA SER A 72 -3.39 9.41 10.16
C SER A 72 -2.90 8.92 8.80
N LEU A 73 -2.37 7.69 8.80
CA LEU A 73 -1.93 6.96 7.63
C LEU A 73 -2.86 5.76 7.39
N PHE A 74 -3.45 5.70 6.20
CA PHE A 74 -4.34 4.62 5.77
C PHE A 74 -3.63 3.76 4.72
N SER A 75 -3.21 2.56 5.11
CA SER A 75 -2.58 1.59 4.21
C SER A 75 -3.61 0.91 3.31
N THR A 76 -4.09 1.62 2.28
CA THR A 76 -5.07 1.10 1.33
C THR A 76 -4.44 0.29 0.20
N GLY A 77 -3.12 0.44 0.03
CA GLY A 77 -2.38 -0.06 -1.12
C GLY A 77 -2.70 0.71 -2.41
N ILE A 78 -1.85 0.53 -3.41
CA ILE A 78 -2.01 1.15 -4.74
C ILE A 78 -1.44 0.24 -5.83
N CYS A 79 -1.98 0.32 -7.02
CA CYS A 79 -1.43 -0.34 -8.20
C CYS A 79 -1.27 0.62 -9.37
N ALA A 80 -0.25 0.38 -10.19
CA ALA A 80 -0.03 1.00 -11.47
C ALA A 80 -0.38 0.02 -12.58
N ARG A 81 -1.20 0.45 -13.55
CA ARG A 81 -1.33 -0.23 -14.83
C ARG A 81 -0.20 0.25 -15.73
N LEU A 82 0.55 -0.69 -16.29
CA LEU A 82 1.72 -0.45 -17.12
C LEU A 82 1.50 -1.10 -18.50
N ASP A 83 1.99 -0.46 -19.56
CA ASP A 83 1.95 -1.02 -20.92
C ASP A 83 3.09 -2.02 -21.17
N GLY A 84 3.14 -2.57 -22.38
CA GLY A 84 4.17 -3.53 -22.79
C GLY A 84 5.63 -3.03 -22.68
N ASP A 85 5.86 -1.73 -22.54
CA ASP A 85 7.18 -1.09 -22.41
C ASP A 85 7.39 -0.47 -21.03
N LEU A 86 6.64 -0.93 -20.01
CA LEU A 86 6.69 -0.46 -18.61
C LEU A 86 6.27 1.01 -18.44
N ARG A 87 5.56 1.61 -19.40
CA ARG A 87 5.08 2.98 -19.27
C ARG A 87 3.76 3.00 -18.50
N PRO A 88 3.58 3.94 -17.55
CA PRO A 88 2.34 4.04 -16.79
C PRO A 88 1.16 4.48 -17.67
N LEU A 89 0.08 3.71 -17.61
CA LEU A 89 -1.19 3.99 -18.27
C LEU A 89 -2.23 4.57 -17.31
N GLY A 90 -2.08 4.31 -16.01
CA GLY A 90 -2.97 4.81 -14.98
C GLY A 90 -2.80 4.10 -13.65
N THR A 91 -3.57 4.54 -12.67
CA THR A 91 -3.52 4.06 -11.29
C THR A 91 -4.81 3.35 -10.92
N ILE A 92 -4.70 2.32 -10.09
CA ILE A 92 -5.82 1.55 -9.53
C ILE A 92 -5.68 1.62 -8.01
N ALA A 93 -6.60 2.33 -7.37
CA ALA A 93 -6.67 2.48 -5.92
C ALA A 93 -8.14 2.49 -5.46
N PRO A 94 -8.88 1.37 -5.61
CA PRO A 94 -10.32 1.33 -5.34
C PRO A 94 -10.65 1.51 -3.85
N THR A 95 -9.71 1.16 -2.98
CA THR A 95 -9.79 1.28 -1.52
C THR A 95 -9.26 2.61 -1.01
N ALA A 96 -8.65 3.46 -1.86
CA ALA A 96 -8.25 4.80 -1.47
C ALA A 96 -9.50 5.59 -1.08
N GLN A 97 -9.60 5.92 0.19
CA GLN A 97 -10.74 6.63 0.72
C GLN A 97 -10.53 8.12 0.45
N ARG A 98 -11.63 8.86 0.18
CA ARG A 98 -11.55 10.31 0.42
C ARG A 98 -11.22 10.47 1.89
N CYS A 99 -10.32 11.40 2.23
CA CYS A 99 -10.04 11.75 3.62
C CYS A 99 -11.33 12.28 4.27
N SER A 100 -12.11 11.35 4.81
CA SER A 100 -13.33 11.61 5.57
C SER A 100 -12.89 12.02 6.96
N THR A 101 -13.58 13.00 7.52
CA THR A 101 -13.41 13.31 8.94
C THR A 101 -13.99 12.20 9.80
N TYR A 102 -15.04 11.51 9.32
CA TYR A 102 -15.77 10.50 10.08
C TYR A 102 -15.13 9.10 10.00
N MET A 103 -14.94 8.45 11.14
CA MET A 103 -14.44 7.08 11.27
C MET A 103 -15.23 6.29 12.32
N ASP A 104 -15.65 5.07 12.00
CA ASP A 104 -16.20 4.12 12.98
C ASP A 104 -15.07 3.22 13.51
N ILE A 105 -14.90 3.17 14.83
CA ILE A 105 -13.82 2.39 15.47
C ILE A 105 -14.41 1.12 16.09
N VAL A 106 -13.90 -0.03 15.69
CA VAL A 106 -14.23 -1.33 16.30
C VAL A 106 -13.00 -1.87 17.01
N ILE A 107 -13.11 -2.10 18.32
CA ILE A 107 -12.04 -2.67 19.14
C ILE A 107 -12.46 -4.08 19.56
N VAL A 108 -11.69 -5.08 19.15
CA VAL A 108 -11.88 -6.48 19.56
C VAL A 108 -10.92 -6.77 20.70
N LEU A 109 -11.47 -7.14 21.86
CA LEU A 109 -10.72 -7.39 23.09
C LEU A 109 -10.83 -8.85 23.49
N ASP A 110 -9.70 -9.44 23.89
CA ASP A 110 -9.74 -10.70 24.62
C ASP A 110 -10.31 -10.44 26.02
N GLY A 111 -11.32 -11.22 26.41
CA GLY A 111 -11.97 -11.18 27.73
C GLY A 111 -11.83 -12.49 28.49
N SER A 112 -10.90 -13.35 28.09
CA SER A 112 -10.61 -14.62 28.75
C SER A 112 -9.97 -14.42 30.12
N ASN A 113 -10.01 -15.46 30.95
CA ASN A 113 -9.45 -15.42 32.30
C ASN A 113 -7.91 -15.58 32.33
N SER A 114 -7.28 -15.93 31.20
CA SER A 114 -5.82 -16.07 31.09
C SER A 114 -5.07 -14.74 31.08
N ILE A 115 -5.77 -13.64 30.82
CA ILE A 115 -5.21 -12.28 30.84
C ILE A 115 -5.65 -11.47 32.07
N TYR A 116 -6.29 -12.13 33.05
CA TYR A 116 -6.64 -11.49 34.32
C TYR A 116 -5.36 -11.20 35.12
N PRO A 117 -5.28 -10.05 35.82
CA PRO A 117 -6.28 -8.99 35.91
C PRO A 117 -6.24 -8.05 34.68
N TRP A 118 -7.40 -7.68 34.16
CA TRP A 118 -7.58 -6.93 32.90
C TRP A 118 -7.14 -5.45 32.94
N TYR A 119 -6.30 -5.05 33.90
CA TYR A 119 -5.93 -3.64 34.11
C TYR A 119 -5.16 -3.06 32.91
N GLU A 120 -4.28 -3.85 32.27
CA GLU A 120 -3.56 -3.41 31.07
C GLU A 120 -4.51 -3.13 29.91
N VAL A 121 -5.53 -3.98 29.73
CA VAL A 121 -6.54 -3.81 28.69
C VAL A 121 -7.35 -2.54 28.94
N GLN A 122 -7.77 -2.30 30.19
CA GLN A 122 -8.51 -1.10 30.57
C GLN A 122 -7.66 0.17 30.39
N ASN A 123 -6.40 0.14 30.78
CA ASN A 123 -5.46 1.25 30.61
C ASN A 123 -5.23 1.57 29.12
N PHE A 124 -5.03 0.53 28.30
CA PHE A 124 -4.92 0.67 26.85
C PHE A 124 -6.16 1.36 26.25
N LEU A 125 -7.36 0.90 26.61
CA LEU A 125 -8.61 1.51 26.15
C LEU A 125 -8.74 2.96 26.58
N SER A 126 -8.45 3.28 27.84
CA SER A 126 -8.50 4.66 28.36
C SER A 126 -7.53 5.59 27.60
N ASN A 127 -6.30 5.13 27.39
CA ASN A 127 -5.27 5.87 26.67
C ASN A 127 -5.59 6.07 25.18
N ILE A 128 -6.29 5.14 24.56
CA ILE A 128 -6.70 5.27 23.15
C ILE A 128 -7.94 6.14 23.02
N LEU A 129 -8.98 5.91 23.82
CA LEU A 129 -10.23 6.65 23.72
C LEU A 129 -10.05 8.13 24.06
N SER A 130 -9.10 8.48 24.93
CA SER A 130 -8.74 9.88 25.21
C SER A 130 -8.04 10.61 24.05
N LYS A 131 -7.53 9.87 23.05
CA LYS A 131 -6.90 10.45 21.85
C LYS A 131 -7.90 10.67 20.71
N PHE A 132 -9.10 10.11 20.80
CA PHE A 132 -10.13 10.27 19.78
C PHE A 132 -11.18 11.29 20.21
N PHE A 133 -11.54 12.19 19.31
CA PHE A 133 -12.71 13.04 19.48
C PHE A 133 -13.96 12.26 19.04
N ILE A 134 -14.70 11.70 20.01
CA ILE A 134 -15.90 10.89 19.76
C ILE A 134 -17.14 11.74 20.10
N GLY A 135 -17.87 12.18 19.06
CA GLY A 135 -19.09 12.97 19.22
C GLY A 135 -19.91 13.08 17.93
N PRO A 136 -21.21 13.42 18.00
CA PRO A 136 -22.03 13.63 16.81
C PRO A 136 -21.44 14.77 15.97
N GLY A 137 -21.00 14.47 14.74
CA GLY A 137 -20.39 15.47 13.85
C GLY A 137 -18.89 15.72 14.09
N GLN A 138 -18.21 15.00 14.98
CA GLN A 138 -16.92 15.43 15.53
C GLN A 138 -15.78 14.42 15.54
N ILE A 139 -15.90 13.34 14.77
CA ILE A 139 -14.72 12.56 14.46
C ILE A 139 -13.98 13.40 13.41
N GLN A 140 -12.82 13.91 13.78
CA GLN A 140 -11.87 14.61 12.92
C GLN A 140 -10.50 13.99 13.17
N VAL A 141 -9.73 13.85 12.10
CA VAL A 141 -8.40 13.22 12.07
C VAL A 141 -7.37 14.28 11.70
#